data_AF-A0A918IDM2-F1
#
_entry.id   AF-A0A918IDM2-F1
#
_cell.length_a   1.000
_cell.length_b   1.000
_cell.length_c   1.000
_cell.angle_alpha   90.00
_cell.angle_beta   90.00
_cell.angle_gamma   90.00
#
_symmetry.space_group_name_H-M   'P 1'
#
loop_
_entity.id
_entity.type
_entity.pdbx_description
1 polymer ?
#
loop_
_entity_poly.entity_id
_entity_poly.type
_entity_poly.pdbx_seq_one_letter_code
_entity_poly.pdbx_strand_id
1 'polypeptide(L)'
;MSDGTTAETATERALDRQREAGAALSEEEVEHAADMLLAGAEKAGSLEKYLLDYISELDVSPPHPGMKSAFWSHGIPHPSLPPDKVLSNQYIAEIWSEDENAVESGSARYLEGTPGGQLLDKLHLWRPEVREILQLDEASGNALARKAWAALSEKYAQSVDGEVIAFTATMAPWSVAYETEMPQLRRGTGPENIHFAYDLPEDVLKGLPPETHQLLSDEAIRSHLHFFAPDPDNPPTQKYWTAGYLDLDNLRSLPTVEAQRAAVLEVCARVAQLDGRDSAAEQFTEEVLSLRAQQEATAPAMEEQQPAAVGTEQTPPTKALVSGFHGVDWMPGVAVQARQVVVPAGHSGPVEPAQASPAPAKAPSTGIGE
;
A
#
# COMPACT_ATOMS: atom_id res chain seq x y z
N MET A 1 25.46 -14.28 -34.31
CA MET A 1 25.51 -12.93 -33.71
C MET A 1 24.12 -12.72 -33.15
N SER A 2 23.93 -13.05 -31.87
CA SER A 2 22.63 -12.86 -31.22
C SER A 2 22.63 -11.40 -30.77
N ASP A 3 21.77 -10.58 -31.38
CA ASP A 3 21.48 -9.25 -30.86
C ASP A 3 20.81 -9.45 -29.50
N GLY A 4 21.62 -9.41 -28.45
CA GLY A 4 21.17 -9.44 -27.07
C GLY A 4 20.58 -8.08 -26.73
N THR A 5 19.34 -7.83 -27.16
CA THR A 5 18.55 -6.75 -26.59
C THR A 5 18.30 -7.14 -25.13
N THR A 6 19.09 -6.61 -24.20
CA THR A 6 18.76 -6.66 -22.79
C THR A 6 17.40 -6.02 -22.62
N ALA A 7 16.41 -6.79 -22.15
CA ALA A 7 15.09 -6.27 -21.85
C ALA A 7 15.23 -5.14 -20.82
N GLU A 8 14.59 -4.01 -21.08
CA GLU A 8 14.59 -2.87 -20.19
C GLU A 8 13.95 -3.24 -18.84
N THR A 9 14.58 -2.83 -17.76
CA THR A 9 14.14 -3.14 -16.40
C THR A 9 12.90 -2.30 -16.03
N ALA A 10 12.12 -2.73 -15.04
CA ALA A 10 10.94 -1.99 -14.58
C ALA A 10 11.28 -0.56 -14.15
N THR A 11 12.46 -0.38 -13.53
CA THR A 11 12.95 0.89 -13.00
C THR A 11 13.44 1.84 -14.10
N GLU A 12 14.02 1.31 -15.18
CA GLU A 12 14.35 2.08 -16.38
C GLU A 12 13.08 2.54 -17.10
N ARG A 13 12.11 1.64 -17.32
CA ARG A 13 10.80 1.98 -17.90
C ARG A 13 10.08 3.07 -17.10
N ALA A 14 10.05 2.91 -15.77
CA ALA A 14 9.42 3.89 -14.87
C ALA A 14 10.15 5.24 -14.92
N LEU A 15 11.49 5.24 -15.04
CA LEU A 15 12.28 6.45 -15.17
C LEU A 15 12.00 7.17 -16.49
N ASP A 16 11.83 6.43 -17.58
CA ASP A 16 11.48 6.99 -18.88
C ASP A 16 10.07 7.60 -18.86
N ARG A 17 9.08 6.93 -18.27
CA ARG A 17 7.75 7.53 -18.02
C ARG A 17 7.82 8.79 -17.17
N GLN A 18 8.65 8.80 -16.12
CA GLN A 18 8.86 10.00 -15.32
C GLN A 18 9.47 11.15 -16.12
N ARG A 19 10.39 10.87 -17.04
CA ARG A 19 11.01 11.88 -17.91
C ARG A 19 10.00 12.43 -18.91
N GLU A 20 9.21 11.56 -19.53
CA GLU A 20 8.13 11.93 -20.45
C GLU A 20 7.09 12.80 -19.76
N ALA A 21 6.61 12.38 -18.60
CA ALA A 21 5.71 13.18 -17.78
C ALA A 21 6.36 14.45 -17.24
N GLY A 22 7.69 14.50 -17.12
CA GLY A 22 8.43 15.71 -16.76
C GLY A 22 8.60 16.70 -17.91
N ALA A 23 8.28 16.31 -19.16
CA ALA A 23 8.44 17.18 -20.33
C ALA A 23 7.55 18.43 -20.23
N ALA A 24 8.00 19.50 -20.89
CA ALA A 24 7.22 20.73 -21.01
C ALA A 24 5.95 20.45 -21.81
N LEU A 25 4.82 20.94 -21.30
CA LEU A 25 3.56 20.93 -22.04
C LEU A 25 3.61 21.93 -23.19
N SER A 26 2.86 21.66 -24.25
CA SER A 26 2.60 22.68 -25.27
C SER A 26 1.71 23.79 -24.73
N GLU A 27 1.82 24.99 -25.31
CA GLU A 27 0.97 26.14 -24.98
C GLU A 27 -0.52 25.78 -25.14
N GLU A 28 -0.88 25.05 -26.19
CA GLU A 28 -2.25 24.60 -26.45
C GLU A 28 -2.78 23.68 -25.34
N GLU A 29 -1.97 22.75 -24.82
CA GLU A 29 -2.37 21.86 -23.72
C GLU A 29 -2.59 22.64 -22.42
N VAL A 30 -1.70 23.59 -22.12
CA VAL A 30 -1.80 24.44 -20.92
C VAL A 30 -3.05 25.32 -21.00
N GLU A 31 -3.26 26.01 -22.13
CA GLU A 31 -4.42 26.86 -22.37
C GLU A 31 -5.71 26.06 -22.31
N HIS A 32 -5.77 24.89 -22.96
CA HIS A 32 -6.96 24.04 -22.95
C HIS A 32 -7.35 23.59 -21.53
N ALA A 33 -6.38 23.15 -20.73
CA ALA A 33 -6.63 22.76 -19.35
C ALA A 33 -7.12 23.96 -18.51
N ALA A 34 -6.46 25.11 -18.63
CA ALA A 34 -6.83 26.31 -17.89
C ALA A 34 -8.22 26.85 -18.29
N ASP A 35 -8.55 26.90 -19.58
CA ASP A 35 -9.85 27.35 -20.09
C ASP A 35 -10.98 26.47 -19.58
N MET A 36 -10.79 25.15 -19.56
CA MET A 36 -11.77 24.21 -19.01
C MET A 36 -12.03 24.50 -17.53
N LEU A 37 -10.96 24.69 -16.75
CA LEU A 37 -11.02 24.98 -15.32
C LEU A 37 -11.70 26.33 -15.04
N LEU A 38 -11.37 27.38 -15.78
CA LEU A 38 -11.97 28.71 -15.62
C LEU A 38 -13.46 28.74 -16.01
N ALA A 39 -13.81 28.15 -17.16
CA ALA A 39 -15.20 28.08 -17.60
C ALA A 39 -16.07 27.22 -16.66
N GLY A 40 -15.49 26.16 -16.10
CA GLY A 40 -16.12 25.35 -15.06
C GLY A 40 -16.32 26.13 -13.76
N ALA A 41 -15.27 26.83 -13.31
CA ALA A 41 -15.28 27.66 -12.10
C ALA A 41 -16.34 28.76 -12.18
N GLU A 42 -16.47 29.44 -13.33
CA GLU A 42 -17.49 30.48 -13.55
C GLU A 42 -18.91 29.94 -13.33
N LYS A 43 -19.20 28.74 -13.85
CA LYS A 43 -20.52 28.09 -13.71
C LYS A 43 -20.77 27.60 -12.28
N ALA A 44 -19.75 27.06 -11.63
CA ALA A 44 -19.85 26.49 -10.29
C ALA A 44 -19.78 27.56 -9.17
N GLY A 45 -19.30 28.76 -9.48
CA GLY A 45 -19.08 29.86 -8.54
C GLY A 45 -17.70 29.85 -7.86
N SER A 46 -16.94 28.76 -7.98
CA SER A 46 -15.53 28.70 -7.61
C SER A 46 -14.82 27.54 -8.31
N LEU A 47 -13.50 27.65 -8.45
CA LEU A 47 -12.66 26.60 -9.03
C LEU A 47 -12.68 25.32 -8.19
N GLU A 48 -12.62 25.47 -6.87
CA GLU A 48 -12.71 24.33 -5.95
C GLU A 48 -14.03 23.58 -6.09
N LYS A 49 -15.16 24.30 -6.13
CA LYS A 49 -16.47 23.66 -6.27
C LYS A 49 -16.59 22.95 -7.61
N TYR A 50 -16.16 23.60 -8.70
CA TYR A 50 -16.14 22.97 -10.01
C TYR A 50 -15.33 21.67 -10.01
N LEU A 51 -14.11 21.69 -9.47
CA LEU A 51 -13.25 20.52 -9.44
C LEU A 51 -13.87 19.37 -8.64
N LEU A 52 -14.44 19.63 -7.46
CA LEU A 52 -15.08 18.59 -6.67
C LEU A 52 -16.33 18.02 -7.37
N ASP A 53 -17.15 18.88 -7.99
CA ASP A 53 -18.31 18.45 -8.78
C ASP A 53 -17.86 17.67 -10.04
N TYR A 54 -16.74 18.03 -10.67
CA TYR A 54 -16.16 17.30 -11.80
C TYR A 54 -15.67 15.92 -11.38
N ILE A 55 -14.92 15.85 -10.27
CA ILE A 55 -14.35 14.61 -9.72
C ILE A 55 -15.42 13.64 -9.24
N SER A 56 -16.56 14.13 -8.73
CA SER A 56 -17.67 13.25 -8.32
C SER A 56 -18.22 12.42 -9.47
N GLU A 57 -18.11 12.90 -10.70
CA GLU A 57 -18.58 12.20 -11.92
C GLU A 57 -17.51 11.31 -12.57
N LEU A 58 -16.25 11.39 -12.15
CA LEU A 58 -15.16 10.59 -12.73
C LEU A 58 -15.25 9.12 -12.32
N ASP A 59 -15.06 8.22 -13.28
CA ASP A 59 -15.13 6.78 -13.07
C ASP A 59 -13.78 6.20 -12.65
N VAL A 60 -13.77 5.60 -11.46
CA VAL A 60 -12.62 4.87 -10.90
C VAL A 60 -13.01 3.44 -10.51
N SER A 61 -14.16 2.95 -10.99
CA SER A 61 -14.70 1.65 -10.62
C SER A 61 -13.83 0.53 -11.20
N PRO A 62 -13.65 -0.59 -10.49
CA PRO A 62 -12.96 -1.73 -11.05
C PRO A 62 -13.81 -2.35 -12.18
N PRO A 63 -13.19 -2.78 -13.29
CA PRO A 63 -13.89 -3.44 -14.40
C PRO A 63 -14.50 -4.79 -14.00
N HIS A 64 -13.95 -5.46 -12.99
CA HIS A 64 -14.52 -6.66 -12.39
C HIS A 64 -14.08 -6.81 -10.92
N PRO A 65 -14.80 -7.63 -10.13
CA PRO A 65 -14.43 -7.86 -8.73
C PRO A 65 -13.07 -8.53 -8.57
N GLY A 66 -12.42 -8.26 -7.43
CA GLY A 66 -11.20 -8.92 -6.99
C GLY A 66 -9.93 -8.48 -7.72
N MET A 67 -10.01 -7.42 -8.52
CA MET A 67 -8.87 -6.87 -9.26
C MET A 67 -7.83 -6.27 -8.30
N LYS A 68 -6.55 -6.56 -8.53
CA LYS A 68 -5.47 -6.00 -7.71
C LYS A 68 -5.36 -4.49 -7.93
N SER A 69 -5.16 -3.73 -6.86
CA SER A 69 -5.09 -2.27 -6.90
C SER A 69 -3.79 -1.77 -6.29
N ALA A 70 -3.00 -1.06 -7.09
CA ALA A 70 -1.80 -0.39 -6.64
C ALA A 70 -2.10 0.98 -6.05
N PHE A 71 -1.38 1.27 -4.97
CA PHE A 71 -1.33 2.55 -4.27
C PHE A 71 0.13 2.93 -4.09
N TRP A 72 0.45 4.21 -4.04
CA TRP A 72 1.85 4.64 -3.98
C TRP A 72 2.03 5.86 -3.10
N SER A 73 3.23 6.03 -2.56
CA SER A 73 3.60 7.23 -1.82
C SER A 73 5.05 7.59 -2.07
N HIS A 74 5.30 8.87 -2.36
CA HIS A 74 6.63 9.42 -2.63
C HIS A 74 7.36 8.65 -3.75
N GLY A 75 8.67 8.43 -3.60
CA GLY A 75 9.49 7.71 -4.55
C GLY A 75 10.69 7.05 -3.88
N ILE A 76 11.53 6.42 -4.69
CA ILE A 76 12.74 5.75 -4.26
C ILE A 76 13.97 6.45 -4.86
N PRO A 77 15.12 6.50 -4.15
CA PRO A 77 16.36 7.01 -4.72
C PRO A 77 16.71 6.22 -5.99
N HIS A 78 17.21 6.86 -7.05
CA HIS A 78 17.58 6.18 -8.28
C HIS A 78 18.97 6.64 -8.76
N PRO A 79 19.88 5.73 -9.17
CA PRO A 79 21.27 6.09 -9.51
C PRO A 79 21.39 7.06 -10.69
N SER A 80 20.40 7.07 -11.59
CA SER A 80 20.34 8.00 -12.73
C SER A 80 19.66 9.34 -12.42
N LEU A 81 19.25 9.57 -11.17
CA LEU A 81 18.67 10.83 -10.72
C LEU A 81 19.63 11.55 -9.76
N PRO A 82 19.57 12.89 -9.70
CA PRO A 82 20.28 13.65 -8.67
C PRO A 82 19.92 13.19 -7.25
N PRO A 83 20.82 13.34 -6.25
CA PRO A 83 20.56 12.86 -4.87
C PRO A 83 19.34 13.48 -4.18
N ASP A 84 18.90 14.68 -4.60
CA ASP A 84 17.71 15.37 -4.11
C ASP A 84 16.42 14.99 -4.86
N LYS A 85 16.51 14.07 -5.82
CA LYS A 85 15.40 13.59 -6.64
C LYS A 85 15.17 12.10 -6.42
N VAL A 86 13.93 11.68 -6.61
CA VAL A 86 13.50 10.29 -6.48
C VAL A 86 12.76 9.85 -7.74
N LEU A 87 12.83 8.54 -8.02
CA LEU A 87 11.94 7.89 -8.97
C LEU A 87 10.59 7.70 -8.28
N SER A 88 9.55 8.37 -8.78
CA SER A 88 8.21 8.34 -8.21
C SER A 88 7.65 6.92 -8.22
N ASN A 89 7.08 6.52 -7.09
CA ASN A 89 6.41 5.22 -6.98
C ASN A 89 5.15 5.14 -7.85
N GLN A 90 4.63 6.28 -8.33
CA GLN A 90 3.54 6.31 -9.32
C GLN A 90 3.89 5.52 -10.58
N TYR A 91 5.04 5.83 -11.18
CA TYR A 91 5.47 5.16 -12.42
C TYR A 91 5.84 3.70 -12.17
N ILE A 92 6.34 3.38 -10.98
CA ILE A 92 6.59 1.98 -10.60
C ILE A 92 5.27 1.21 -10.49
N ALA A 93 4.26 1.79 -9.84
CA ALA A 93 2.92 1.21 -9.75
C ALA A 93 2.26 1.03 -11.14
N GLU A 94 2.48 1.98 -12.05
CA GLU A 94 2.06 1.89 -13.46
C GLU A 94 2.71 0.70 -14.16
N ILE A 95 4.04 0.62 -14.15
CA ILE A 95 4.81 -0.46 -14.79
C ILE A 95 4.42 -1.82 -14.19
N TRP A 96 4.23 -1.91 -12.88
CA TRP A 96 3.75 -3.14 -12.24
C TRP A 96 2.36 -3.54 -12.74
N SER A 97 1.43 -2.57 -12.83
CA SER A 97 0.08 -2.84 -13.32
C SER A 97 0.10 -3.29 -14.78
N GLU A 98 0.96 -2.71 -15.62
CA GLU A 98 1.16 -3.15 -17.01
C GLU A 98 1.67 -4.59 -17.08
N ASP A 99 2.65 -4.95 -16.25
CA ASP A 99 3.26 -6.28 -16.23
C ASP A 99 2.27 -7.35 -15.77
N GLU A 100 1.50 -7.09 -14.71
CA GLU A 100 0.41 -7.98 -14.28
C GLU A 100 -0.64 -8.14 -15.38
N ASN A 101 -1.03 -7.05 -16.04
CA ASN A 101 -1.99 -7.08 -17.15
C ASN A 101 -1.47 -7.80 -18.39
N ALA A 102 -0.16 -7.81 -18.61
CA ALA A 102 0.46 -8.57 -19.70
C ALA A 102 0.40 -10.08 -19.45
N VAL A 103 0.41 -10.50 -18.18
CA VAL A 103 0.21 -11.91 -17.79
C VAL A 103 -1.27 -12.28 -17.83
N GLU A 104 -2.13 -11.46 -17.22
CA GLU A 104 -3.57 -11.65 -17.17
C GLU A 104 -4.27 -10.31 -17.37
N SER A 105 -4.90 -10.12 -18.52
CA SER A 105 -5.57 -8.86 -18.88
C SER A 105 -6.66 -8.50 -17.87
N GLY A 106 -6.57 -7.31 -17.30
CA GLY A 106 -7.52 -6.82 -16.29
C GLY A 106 -7.17 -7.26 -14.86
N SER A 107 -6.03 -7.88 -14.62
CA SER A 107 -5.65 -8.34 -13.27
C SER A 107 -5.26 -7.23 -12.30
N ALA A 108 -4.73 -6.10 -12.80
CA ALA A 108 -4.17 -5.04 -11.96
C ALA A 108 -4.44 -3.62 -12.47
N ARG A 109 -4.56 -2.68 -11.54
CA ARG A 109 -4.77 -1.24 -11.83
C ARG A 109 -4.05 -0.35 -10.83
N TYR A 110 -3.92 0.92 -11.18
CA TYR A 110 -3.48 2.03 -10.34
C TYR A 110 -4.38 3.23 -10.64
N LEU A 111 -4.43 4.21 -9.74
CA LEU A 111 -5.37 5.34 -9.82
C LEU A 111 -5.29 6.08 -11.15
N GLU A 112 -4.09 6.52 -11.55
CA GLU A 112 -3.86 7.34 -12.74
C GLU A 112 -4.13 6.56 -14.04
N GLY A 113 -4.11 5.22 -13.99
CA GLY A 113 -4.49 4.34 -15.10
C GLY A 113 -5.99 4.15 -15.28
N THR A 114 -6.83 4.57 -14.31
CA THR A 114 -8.29 4.52 -14.44
C THR A 114 -8.81 5.59 -15.41
N PRO A 115 -10.01 5.43 -16.02
CA PRO A 115 -10.60 6.48 -16.86
C PRO A 115 -10.69 7.83 -16.15
N GLY A 116 -11.08 7.84 -14.87
CA GLY A 116 -11.14 9.03 -14.04
C GLY A 116 -9.76 9.62 -13.74
N GLY A 117 -8.78 8.78 -13.40
CA GLY A 117 -7.39 9.23 -13.17
C GLY A 117 -6.80 9.92 -14.38
N GLN A 118 -6.95 9.35 -15.57
CA GLN A 118 -6.48 9.92 -16.83
C GLN A 118 -7.17 11.25 -17.16
N LEU A 119 -8.46 11.40 -16.84
CA LEU A 119 -9.20 12.64 -17.04
C LEU A 119 -8.75 13.74 -16.07
N LEU A 120 -8.49 13.40 -14.81
CA LEU A 120 -7.96 14.35 -13.84
C LEU A 120 -6.52 14.77 -14.17
N ASP A 121 -5.68 13.84 -14.65
CA ASP A 121 -4.29 14.13 -15.02
C ASP A 121 -4.18 15.15 -16.17
N LYS A 122 -5.12 15.11 -17.12
CA LYS A 122 -5.25 16.09 -18.22
C LYS A 122 -5.56 17.51 -17.76
N LEU A 123 -6.00 17.70 -16.50
CA LEU A 123 -6.18 19.05 -15.94
C LEU A 123 -4.85 19.67 -15.51
N HIS A 124 -3.76 18.89 -15.46
CA HIS A 124 -2.40 19.37 -15.25
C HIS A 124 -2.25 20.26 -14.01
N LEU A 125 -3.00 19.95 -12.94
CA LEU A 125 -3.13 20.79 -11.75
C LEU A 125 -1.81 21.06 -11.00
N TRP A 126 -0.81 20.21 -11.20
CA TRP A 126 0.53 20.34 -10.62
C TRP A 126 1.46 21.24 -11.44
N ARG A 127 1.07 21.67 -12.64
CA ARG A 127 1.93 22.44 -13.55
C ARG A 127 1.97 23.91 -13.17
N PRO A 128 3.16 24.51 -13.00
CA PRO A 128 3.30 25.94 -12.75
C PRO A 128 2.61 26.81 -13.81
N GLU A 129 2.64 26.39 -15.07
CA GLU A 129 2.09 27.12 -16.22
C GLU A 129 0.56 27.19 -16.14
N VAL A 130 -0.11 26.08 -15.82
CA VAL A 130 -1.57 26.07 -15.60
C VAL A 130 -1.93 26.93 -14.39
N ARG A 131 -1.17 26.80 -13.30
CA ARG A 131 -1.37 27.57 -12.06
C ARG A 131 -1.26 29.07 -12.29
N GLU A 132 -0.33 29.50 -13.15
CA GLU A 132 -0.14 30.91 -13.53
C GLU A 132 -1.37 31.48 -14.24
N ILE A 133 -1.93 30.76 -15.22
CA ILE A 133 -3.15 31.19 -15.93
C ILE A 133 -4.34 31.28 -14.96
N LEU A 134 -4.44 30.33 -14.02
CA LEU A 134 -5.46 30.33 -12.97
C LEU A 134 -5.25 31.42 -11.90
N GLN A 135 -4.15 32.19 -11.98
CA GLN A 135 -3.78 33.24 -11.04
C GLN A 135 -3.67 32.74 -9.59
N LEU A 136 -3.21 31.51 -9.41
CA LEU A 136 -2.99 30.92 -8.10
C LEU A 136 -1.51 31.07 -7.71
N ASP A 137 -1.26 31.43 -6.45
CA ASP A 137 0.09 31.28 -5.90
C ASP A 137 0.45 29.78 -5.72
N GLU A 138 1.73 29.50 -5.52
CA GLU A 138 2.23 28.12 -5.39
C GLU A 138 1.53 27.32 -4.29
N ALA A 139 1.32 27.92 -3.11
CA ALA A 139 0.68 27.22 -1.99
C ALA A 139 -0.79 26.91 -2.30
N SER A 140 -1.52 27.90 -2.83
CA SER A 140 -2.92 27.75 -3.21
C SER A 140 -3.12 26.73 -4.34
N GLY A 141 -2.25 26.75 -5.36
CA GLY A 141 -2.30 25.77 -6.45
C GLY A 141 -1.98 24.35 -5.98
N ASN A 142 -0.93 24.18 -5.16
CA ASN A 142 -0.57 22.87 -4.61
C ASN A 142 -1.67 22.34 -3.68
N ALA A 143 -2.29 23.19 -2.88
CA ALA A 143 -3.41 22.80 -2.02
C ALA A 143 -4.64 22.36 -2.84
N LEU A 144 -4.96 23.08 -3.92
CA LEU A 144 -6.05 22.73 -4.83
C LEU A 144 -5.80 21.39 -5.53
N ALA A 145 -4.61 21.21 -6.11
CA ALA A 145 -4.22 19.96 -6.77
C ALA A 145 -4.27 18.78 -5.80
N ARG A 146 -3.71 18.95 -4.60
CA ARG A 146 -3.78 17.93 -3.53
C ARG A 146 -5.22 17.58 -3.18
N LYS A 147 -6.09 18.57 -3.02
CA LYS A 147 -7.50 18.36 -2.66
C LYS A 147 -8.26 17.61 -3.76
N ALA A 148 -8.02 17.97 -5.03
CA ALA A 148 -8.60 17.29 -6.18
C ALA A 148 -8.16 15.81 -6.23
N TRP A 149 -6.86 15.55 -6.17
CA TRP A 149 -6.35 14.18 -6.17
C TRP A 149 -6.81 13.38 -4.96
N ALA A 150 -6.87 13.97 -3.76
CA ALA A 150 -7.40 13.31 -2.57
C ALA A 150 -8.87 12.88 -2.74
N ALA A 151 -9.72 13.74 -3.32
CA ALA A 151 -11.12 13.40 -3.57
C ALA A 151 -11.28 12.21 -4.54
N LEU A 152 -10.48 12.16 -5.61
CA LEU A 152 -10.50 11.03 -6.54
C LEU A 152 -9.90 9.76 -5.92
N SER A 153 -8.82 9.91 -5.16
CA SER A 153 -8.13 8.84 -4.44
C SER A 153 -9.05 8.16 -3.41
N GLU A 154 -9.87 8.94 -2.70
CA GLU A 154 -10.87 8.40 -1.78
C GLU A 154 -11.88 7.50 -2.51
N LYS A 155 -12.41 7.95 -3.66
CA LYS A 155 -13.32 7.14 -4.49
C LYS A 155 -12.65 5.86 -4.97
N TYR A 156 -11.40 5.96 -5.41
CA TYR A 156 -10.64 4.81 -5.90
C TYR A 156 -10.44 3.79 -4.78
N ALA A 157 -9.98 4.23 -3.60
CA ALA A 157 -9.78 3.37 -2.43
C ALA A 157 -11.08 2.72 -1.93
N GLN A 158 -12.20 3.44 -1.98
CA GLN A 158 -13.53 2.89 -1.64
C GLN A 158 -14.03 1.84 -2.63
N SER A 159 -13.57 1.90 -3.88
CA SER A 159 -13.97 0.95 -4.94
C SER A 159 -13.13 -0.33 -4.96
N VAL A 160 -12.11 -0.45 -4.11
CA VAL A 160 -11.24 -1.63 -4.05
C VAL A 160 -11.95 -2.77 -3.33
N ASP A 161 -12.01 -3.93 -3.99
CA ASP A 161 -12.56 -5.17 -3.43
C ASP A 161 -11.59 -6.38 -3.60
N GLY A 162 -10.36 -6.11 -4.05
CA GLY A 162 -9.30 -7.08 -4.22
C GLY A 162 -8.06 -6.79 -3.38
N GLU A 163 -6.96 -7.43 -3.76
CA GLU A 163 -5.64 -7.26 -3.16
C GLU A 163 -5.10 -5.84 -3.40
N VAL A 164 -4.45 -5.27 -2.39
CA VAL A 164 -3.83 -3.95 -2.43
C VAL A 164 -2.32 -4.10 -2.41
N ILE A 165 -1.63 -3.46 -3.35
CA ILE A 165 -0.17 -3.35 -3.35
C ILE A 165 0.24 -1.89 -3.11
N ALA A 166 0.84 -1.62 -1.96
CA ALA A 166 1.36 -0.32 -1.58
C ALA A 166 2.85 -0.19 -1.95
N PHE A 167 3.14 0.65 -2.95
CA PHE A 167 4.49 1.02 -3.36
C PHE A 167 5.05 2.11 -2.45
N THR A 168 5.54 1.68 -1.29
CA THR A 168 6.19 2.54 -0.30
C THR A 168 6.90 1.71 0.79
N ALA A 169 8.02 2.25 1.30
CA ALA A 169 8.73 1.67 2.43
C ALA A 169 8.17 2.19 3.76
N THR A 170 7.82 3.48 3.82
CA THR A 170 7.14 4.09 4.95
C THR A 170 6.12 5.08 4.42
N MET A 171 4.91 5.06 4.97
CA MET A 171 3.88 6.02 4.56
C MET A 171 4.00 7.31 5.37
N ALA A 172 4.26 8.41 4.67
CA ALA A 172 4.22 9.73 5.28
C ALA A 172 2.78 10.06 5.69
N PRO A 173 2.53 10.52 6.92
CA PRO A 173 1.18 10.74 7.43
C PRO A 173 0.46 11.92 6.77
N TRP A 174 1.21 12.81 6.13
CA TRP A 174 0.70 13.88 5.26
C TRP A 174 0.64 13.46 3.79
N SER A 175 0.68 12.17 3.44
CA SER A 175 0.43 11.73 2.06
C SER A 175 -1.04 11.39 1.86
N VAL A 176 -1.57 11.59 0.66
CA VAL A 176 -2.94 11.16 0.30
C VAL A 176 -3.10 9.65 0.57
N ALA A 177 -2.07 8.86 0.26
CA ALA A 177 -2.04 7.43 0.53
C ALA A 177 -2.28 7.06 1.99
N TYR A 178 -1.62 7.72 2.94
CA TYR A 178 -1.83 7.42 4.34
C TYR A 178 -3.12 8.01 4.89
N GLU A 179 -3.36 9.28 4.57
CA GLU A 179 -4.37 10.12 5.22
C GLU A 179 -5.78 9.85 4.68
N THR A 180 -5.87 9.58 3.37
CA THR A 180 -7.14 9.45 2.65
C THR A 180 -7.41 8.02 2.23
N GLU A 181 -6.44 7.34 1.62
CA GLU A 181 -6.66 6.03 1.00
C GLU A 181 -6.63 4.90 2.03
N MET A 182 -5.57 4.80 2.84
CA MET A 182 -5.36 3.69 3.77
C MET A 182 -6.53 3.43 4.74
N PRO A 183 -7.22 4.44 5.32
CA PRO A 183 -8.41 4.21 6.13
C PRO A 183 -9.56 3.59 5.35
N GLN A 184 -9.74 3.93 4.07
CA GLN A 184 -10.77 3.29 3.23
C GLN A 184 -10.39 1.82 2.97
N LEU A 185 -9.11 1.55 2.66
CA LEU A 185 -8.61 0.21 2.37
C LEU A 185 -8.73 -0.71 3.58
N ARG A 186 -8.32 -0.26 4.76
CA ARG A 186 -8.47 -1.04 6.01
C ARG A 186 -9.94 -1.30 6.35
N ARG A 187 -10.88 -0.42 5.99
CA ARG A 187 -12.32 -0.63 6.23
C ARG A 187 -13.00 -1.49 5.17
N GLY A 188 -12.56 -1.38 3.93
CA GLY A 188 -13.15 -2.06 2.77
C GLY A 188 -12.58 -3.47 2.59
N THR A 189 -11.33 -3.56 2.11
CA THR A 189 -10.68 -4.84 1.81
C THR A 189 -10.11 -5.52 3.06
N GLY A 190 -9.83 -4.76 4.12
CA GLY A 190 -9.21 -5.28 5.36
C GLY A 190 -7.69 -5.26 5.29
N PRO A 191 -6.98 -5.21 6.44
CA PRO A 191 -5.53 -4.99 6.48
C PRO A 191 -4.78 -6.23 6.01
N GLU A 192 -5.40 -7.41 6.08
CA GLU A 192 -4.86 -8.68 5.60
C GLU A 192 -4.68 -8.74 4.08
N ASN A 193 -5.38 -7.88 3.33
CA ASN A 193 -5.29 -7.77 1.88
C ASN A 193 -4.41 -6.60 1.43
N ILE A 194 -3.70 -5.95 2.36
CA ILE A 194 -2.80 -4.83 2.07
C ILE A 194 -1.37 -5.34 2.16
N HIS A 195 -0.67 -5.30 1.03
CA HIS A 195 0.72 -5.72 0.92
C HIS A 195 1.61 -4.54 0.57
N PHE A 196 2.88 -4.60 0.97
CA PHE A 196 3.86 -3.55 0.70
C PHE A 196 4.96 -4.07 -0.23
N ALA A 197 5.23 -3.32 -1.29
CA ALA A 197 6.22 -3.70 -2.30
C ALA A 197 7.66 -3.74 -1.75
N TYR A 198 7.94 -2.95 -0.71
CA TYR A 198 9.27 -2.80 -0.12
C TYR A 198 9.26 -3.21 1.34
N ASP A 199 10.36 -3.79 1.81
CA ASP A 199 10.61 -4.00 3.22
C ASP A 199 10.77 -2.65 3.97
N LEU A 200 10.72 -2.71 5.30
CA LEU A 200 11.00 -1.54 6.12
C LEU A 200 12.48 -1.14 5.98
N PRO A 201 12.79 0.17 5.97
CA PRO A 201 14.17 0.65 5.97
C PRO A 201 14.99 0.11 7.16
N GLU A 202 16.28 -0.15 6.95
CA GLU A 202 17.17 -0.70 8.00
C GLU A 202 17.22 0.17 9.24
N ASP A 203 17.15 1.49 9.10
CA ASP A 203 17.16 2.44 10.21
C ASP A 203 15.91 2.35 11.09
N VAL A 204 14.76 1.97 10.51
CA VAL A 204 13.54 1.66 11.29
C VAL A 204 13.77 0.43 12.15
N LEU A 205 14.35 -0.63 11.57
CA LEU A 205 14.56 -1.92 12.25
C LEU A 205 15.77 -1.92 13.19
N LYS A 206 16.73 -1.03 12.97
CA LYS A 206 18.00 -1.02 13.71
C LYS A 206 17.80 -0.98 15.23
N GLY A 207 18.45 -1.93 15.91
CA GLY A 207 18.45 -2.04 17.37
C GLY A 207 17.24 -2.74 17.96
N LEU A 208 16.30 -3.21 17.13
CA LEU A 208 15.18 -4.03 17.58
C LEU A 208 15.55 -5.53 17.52
N PRO A 209 14.89 -6.38 18.31
CA PRO A 209 15.05 -7.82 18.24
C PRO A 209 14.30 -8.43 17.04
N PRO A 210 14.69 -9.64 16.57
CA PRO A 210 14.09 -10.27 15.39
C PRO A 210 12.57 -10.46 15.47
N GLU A 211 12.03 -10.72 16.66
CA GLU A 211 10.60 -10.87 16.90
C GLU A 211 9.84 -9.57 16.62
N THR A 212 10.41 -8.43 17.01
CA THR A 212 9.86 -7.10 16.71
C THR A 212 10.03 -6.76 15.24
N HIS A 213 11.12 -7.18 14.59
CA HIS A 213 11.25 -7.04 13.14
C HIS A 213 10.13 -7.77 12.40
N GLN A 214 9.87 -9.02 12.80
CA GLN A 214 8.82 -9.82 12.19
C GLN A 214 7.45 -9.20 12.40
N LEU A 215 7.18 -8.65 13.58
CA LEU A 215 5.91 -7.96 13.86
C LEU A 215 5.75 -6.69 13.02
N LEU A 216 6.78 -5.85 12.90
CA LEU A 216 6.72 -4.63 12.08
C LEU A 216 6.69 -4.92 10.57
N SER A 217 7.19 -6.08 10.16
CA SER A 217 7.14 -6.56 8.77
C SER A 217 5.84 -7.29 8.44
N ASP A 218 4.96 -7.51 9.42
CA ASP A 218 3.60 -7.98 9.16
C ASP A 218 2.82 -6.85 8.50
N GLU A 219 2.25 -7.12 7.33
CA GLU A 219 1.69 -6.07 6.47
C GLU A 219 0.38 -5.52 7.01
N ALA A 220 -0.43 -6.38 7.65
CA ALA A 220 -1.63 -5.97 8.34
C ALA A 220 -1.29 -5.02 9.49
N ILE A 221 -0.27 -5.35 10.30
CA ILE A 221 0.25 -4.45 11.34
C ILE A 221 0.77 -3.15 10.73
N ARG A 222 1.64 -3.25 9.72
CA ARG A 222 2.29 -2.10 9.07
C ARG A 222 1.30 -1.11 8.47
N SER A 223 0.14 -1.57 7.97
CA SER A 223 -0.93 -0.70 7.47
C SER A 223 -1.50 0.27 8.51
N HIS A 224 -1.26 0.04 9.81
CA HIS A 224 -1.69 0.91 10.92
C HIS A 224 -0.59 1.86 11.40
N LEU A 225 0.64 1.74 10.92
CA LEU A 225 1.81 2.39 11.52
C LEU A 225 2.41 3.46 10.61
N HIS A 226 2.97 4.50 11.23
CA HIS A 226 3.99 5.35 10.64
C HIS A 226 5.02 5.78 11.70
N PHE A 227 6.17 6.25 11.23
CA PHE A 227 7.34 6.55 12.08
C PHE A 227 7.67 8.05 12.12
N PHE A 228 6.83 8.87 11.50
CA PHE A 228 7.00 10.33 11.46
C PHE A 228 6.39 10.96 12.71
N ALA A 229 7.26 11.49 13.58
CA ALA A 229 6.87 12.12 14.83
C ALA A 229 5.90 13.28 14.61
N PRO A 230 4.87 13.42 15.47
CA PRO A 230 4.07 14.62 15.53
C PRO A 230 4.91 15.86 15.84
N ASP A 231 4.89 16.82 14.92
CA ASP A 231 5.33 18.19 15.12
C ASP A 231 4.16 19.03 15.71
N PRO A 232 4.21 19.40 17.00
CA PRO A 232 3.18 20.20 17.64
C PRO A 232 3.13 21.65 17.14
N ASP A 233 4.21 22.15 16.52
CA ASP A 233 4.28 23.50 15.93
C ASP A 233 3.70 23.52 14.51
N ASN A 234 3.55 22.34 13.89
CA ASN A 234 2.93 22.17 12.59
C ASN A 234 2.04 20.92 12.56
N PRO A 235 0.91 20.92 13.28
CA PRO A 235 0.01 19.78 13.28
C PRO A 235 -0.66 19.66 11.89
N PRO A 236 -0.49 18.54 11.15
CA PRO A 236 -1.33 18.21 10.04
C PRO A 236 -2.74 18.11 10.59
N THR A 237 -3.66 18.45 9.72
CA THR A 237 -5.07 18.66 10.03
C THR A 237 -5.83 17.39 10.49
N GLN A 238 -5.18 16.23 10.68
CA GLN A 238 -5.87 14.94 10.63
C GLN A 238 -5.54 13.94 11.75
N LYS A 239 -6.59 13.20 12.13
CA LYS A 239 -6.69 12.31 13.30
C LYS A 239 -5.70 11.13 13.27
N TYR A 240 -5.32 10.66 12.08
CA TYR A 240 -4.49 9.47 11.92
C TYR A 240 -3.01 9.70 12.25
N TRP A 241 -2.54 10.95 12.30
CA TRP A 241 -1.13 11.26 12.55
C TRP A 241 -0.70 10.93 13.98
N THR A 242 -1.50 11.26 14.99
CA THR A 242 -1.17 10.87 16.37
C THR A 242 -1.49 9.39 16.59
N ALA A 243 -2.59 8.91 16.02
CA ALA A 243 -3.07 7.55 16.29
C ALA A 243 -2.10 6.48 15.78
N GLY A 244 -1.60 6.63 14.55
CA GLY A 244 -0.72 5.67 13.90
C GLY A 244 0.78 5.86 14.17
N TYR A 245 1.16 6.86 14.96
CA TYR A 245 2.57 7.11 15.26
C TYR A 245 3.11 6.02 16.20
N LEU A 246 4.20 5.38 15.75
CA LEU A 246 5.02 4.49 16.56
C LEU A 246 6.36 5.15 16.85
N ASP A 247 6.56 5.55 18.10
CA ASP A 247 7.81 6.10 18.60
C ASP A 247 8.87 5.00 18.70
N LEU A 248 9.82 5.01 17.76
CA LEU A 248 10.89 4.01 17.67
C LEU A 248 11.88 4.11 18.83
N ASP A 249 12.11 5.29 19.38
CA ASP A 249 13.05 5.46 20.50
C ASP A 249 12.44 4.93 21.79
N ASN A 250 11.16 5.22 22.02
CA ASN A 250 10.41 4.59 23.09
C ASN A 250 10.37 3.07 22.91
N LEU A 251 10.04 2.57 21.71
CA LEU A 251 9.97 1.14 21.41
C LEU A 251 11.29 0.43 21.74
N ARG A 252 12.44 0.99 21.30
CA ARG A 252 13.77 0.45 21.60
C ARG A 252 14.12 0.47 23.09
N SER A 253 13.57 1.41 23.85
CA SER A 253 13.83 1.53 25.29
C SER A 253 13.09 0.49 26.14
N LEU A 254 12.07 -0.17 25.58
CA LEU A 254 11.27 -1.14 26.31
C LEU A 254 12.08 -2.42 26.60
N PRO A 255 12.01 -2.94 27.84
CA PRO A 255 12.96 -3.93 28.33
C PRO A 255 12.73 -5.35 27.80
N THR A 256 11.57 -5.64 27.21
CA THR A 256 11.19 -6.99 26.76
C THR A 256 10.50 -6.97 25.40
N VAL A 257 10.55 -8.10 24.68
CA VAL A 257 9.88 -8.26 23.38
C VAL A 257 8.37 -8.13 23.52
N GLU A 258 7.80 -8.62 24.62
CA GLU A 258 6.38 -8.51 24.92
C GLU A 258 5.97 -7.04 25.09
N ALA A 259 6.86 -6.19 25.62
CA ALA A 259 6.55 -4.77 25.85
C ALA A 259 6.57 -4.03 24.52
N GLN A 260 7.54 -4.37 23.68
CA GLN A 260 7.62 -3.87 22.32
C GLN A 260 6.38 -4.28 21.51
N ARG A 261 5.98 -5.55 21.59
CA ARG A 261 4.75 -6.06 20.95
C ARG A 261 3.52 -5.31 21.46
N ALA A 262 3.34 -5.16 22.77
CA ALA A 262 2.22 -4.42 23.33
C ALA A 262 2.17 -2.97 22.83
N ALA A 263 3.32 -2.27 22.81
CA ALA A 263 3.39 -0.90 22.30
C ALA A 263 2.98 -0.78 20.82
N VAL A 264 3.37 -1.74 19.98
CA VAL A 264 2.95 -1.79 18.57
C VAL A 264 1.44 -2.02 18.46
N LEU A 265 0.90 -3.01 19.18
CA LEU A 265 -0.52 -3.34 19.13
C LEU A 265 -1.42 -2.23 19.71
N GLU A 266 -0.93 -1.44 20.65
CA GLU A 266 -1.62 -0.23 21.12
C GLU A 266 -1.81 0.81 20.00
N VAL A 267 -0.84 0.94 19.09
CA VAL A 267 -0.97 1.80 17.91
C VAL A 267 -2.06 1.24 16.99
N CYS A 268 -2.02 -0.07 16.72
CA CYS A 268 -3.04 -0.75 15.92
C CYS A 268 -4.45 -0.57 16.50
N ALA A 269 -4.61 -0.71 17.82
CA ALA A 269 -5.89 -0.50 18.51
C ALA A 269 -6.44 0.93 18.31
N ARG A 270 -5.60 1.95 18.46
CA ARG A 270 -6.00 3.36 18.24
C ARG A 270 -6.46 3.61 16.81
N VAL A 271 -5.72 3.09 15.83
CA VAL A 271 -6.06 3.25 14.42
C VAL A 271 -7.32 2.48 14.05
N ALA A 272 -7.47 1.24 14.51
CA ALA A 272 -8.68 0.43 14.31
C ALA A 272 -9.93 1.12 14.90
N GLN A 273 -9.79 1.78 16.05
CA GLN A 273 -10.88 2.57 16.64
C GLN A 273 -11.26 3.78 15.76
N LEU A 274 -10.28 4.49 15.19
CA LEU A 274 -10.56 5.59 14.25
C LEU A 274 -11.22 5.11 12.95
N ASP A 275 -10.85 3.91 12.50
CA ASP A 275 -11.48 3.25 11.36
C ASP A 275 -12.90 2.73 11.68
N GLY A 276 -13.37 2.82 12.93
CA GLY A 276 -14.66 2.28 13.36
C GLY A 276 -14.71 0.75 13.37
N ARG A 277 -13.56 0.09 13.53
CA ARG A 277 -13.41 -1.38 13.59
C ARG A 277 -13.32 -1.84 15.04
N ASP A 278 -14.40 -1.62 15.79
CA ASP A 278 -14.44 -1.80 17.25
C ASP A 278 -14.00 -3.21 17.67
N SER A 279 -14.47 -4.27 17.00
CA SER A 279 -14.07 -5.64 17.33
C SER A 279 -12.57 -5.90 17.13
N ALA A 280 -11.93 -5.28 16.13
CA ALA A 280 -10.48 -5.40 15.94
C ALA A 280 -9.71 -4.58 16.99
N ALA A 281 -10.21 -3.38 17.33
CA ALA A 281 -9.64 -2.57 18.41
C ALA A 281 -9.71 -3.29 19.77
N GLU A 282 -10.83 -3.97 20.06
CA GLU A 282 -11.00 -4.81 21.24
C GLU A 282 -10.01 -5.98 21.24
N GLN A 283 -9.88 -6.72 20.14
CA GLN A 283 -8.91 -7.82 20.01
C GLN A 283 -7.48 -7.37 20.29
N PHE A 284 -7.04 -6.27 19.69
CA PHE A 284 -5.70 -5.71 19.98
C PHE A 284 -5.56 -5.30 21.44
N THR A 285 -6.59 -4.68 22.02
CA THR A 285 -6.57 -4.24 23.43
C THR A 285 -6.48 -5.43 24.38
N GLU A 286 -7.24 -6.50 24.13
CA GLU A 286 -7.18 -7.74 24.91
C GLU A 286 -5.81 -8.41 24.84
N GLU A 287 -5.20 -8.46 23.66
CA GLU A 287 -3.84 -9.00 23.49
C GLU A 287 -2.81 -8.15 24.26
N VAL A 288 -2.92 -6.82 24.20
CA VAL A 288 -2.07 -5.90 24.97
C VAL A 288 -2.19 -6.17 26.47
N LEU A 289 -3.40 -6.33 26.99
CA LEU A 289 -3.63 -6.63 28.40
C LEU A 289 -3.02 -7.98 28.81
N SER A 290 -3.14 -9.00 27.95
CA SER A 290 -2.53 -10.31 28.15
C SER A 290 -1.00 -10.24 28.20
N LEU A 291 -0.38 -9.51 27.27
CA LEU A 291 1.08 -9.34 27.21
C LEU A 291 1.62 -8.60 28.44
N ARG A 292 0.93 -7.55 28.90
CA ARG A 292 1.30 -6.82 30.11
C ARG A 292 1.17 -7.68 31.36
N ALA A 293 0.12 -8.48 31.48
CA ALA A 293 -0.04 -9.41 32.59
C ALA A 293 1.08 -10.47 32.66
N GLN A 294 1.55 -10.96 31.50
CA GLN A 294 2.67 -11.90 31.42
C GLN A 294 3.98 -11.28 31.92
N GLN A 295 4.20 -9.98 31.68
CA GLN A 295 5.38 -9.25 32.17
C GLN A 295 5.37 -9.06 33.67
N GLU A 296 4.22 -8.67 34.24
CA GLU A 296 4.09 -8.51 35.69
C GLU A 296 4.35 -9.84 36.42
N ALA A 297 3.95 -10.97 35.82
CA ALA A 297 4.20 -12.31 36.36
C ALA A 297 5.66 -12.79 36.22
N THR A 298 6.42 -12.27 35.24
CA THR A 298 7.84 -12.62 35.01
C THR A 298 8.82 -11.61 35.60
N ALA A 299 8.35 -10.49 36.15
CA ALA A 299 9.16 -9.61 36.97
C ALA A 299 9.68 -10.41 38.19
N PRO A 300 10.97 -10.32 38.55
CA PRO A 300 11.54 -11.13 39.62
C PRO A 300 10.86 -10.78 40.95
N ALA A 301 9.94 -11.63 41.38
CA ALA A 301 9.55 -11.71 42.77
C ALA A 301 10.80 -12.09 43.56
N MET A 302 11.16 -11.24 44.52
CA MET A 302 12.19 -11.51 45.51
C MET A 302 11.85 -12.84 46.21
N GLU A 303 12.69 -13.85 46.00
CA GLU A 303 12.78 -15.16 46.68
C GLU A 303 11.50 -15.82 47.21
N GLU A 304 11.06 -16.89 46.55
CA GLU A 304 11.02 -18.21 47.21
C GLU A 304 11.15 -19.33 46.16
N GLN A 305 12.19 -20.16 46.32
CA GLN A 305 12.49 -21.30 45.46
C GLN A 305 11.40 -22.37 45.57
N GLN A 306 10.82 -22.79 44.44
CA GLN A 306 10.35 -24.17 44.30
C GLN A 306 10.35 -24.64 42.83
N PRO A 307 10.76 -25.89 42.52
CA PRO A 307 11.05 -26.29 41.14
C PRO A 307 9.89 -27.02 40.43
N ALA A 308 9.94 -26.89 39.09
CA ALA A 308 9.45 -27.77 38.01
C ALA A 308 7.97 -27.73 37.60
N ALA A 309 7.72 -27.43 36.31
CA ALA A 309 7.13 -28.38 35.36
C ALA A 309 7.27 -27.93 33.88
N VAL A 310 7.83 -28.87 33.10
CA VAL A 310 7.76 -29.21 31.67
C VAL A 310 6.86 -28.36 30.75
N GLY A 311 7.42 -28.07 29.56
CA GLY A 311 6.90 -27.20 28.52
C GLY A 311 5.58 -27.64 27.87
N THR A 312 4.89 -26.63 27.35
CA THR A 312 3.81 -26.75 26.38
C THR A 312 4.33 -26.28 25.02
N GLU A 313 4.34 -27.19 24.06
CA GLU A 313 4.45 -26.87 22.64
C GLU A 313 3.32 -25.92 22.25
N GLN A 314 3.68 -24.71 21.83
CA GLN A 314 2.78 -23.86 21.06
C GLN A 314 2.92 -24.23 19.59
N THR A 315 1.86 -24.83 19.05
CA THR A 315 1.69 -25.05 17.62
C THR A 315 1.58 -23.69 16.92
N PRO A 316 2.39 -23.40 15.88
CA PRO A 316 2.22 -22.16 15.11
C PRO A 316 0.88 -22.19 14.36
N PRO A 317 0.16 -21.05 14.26
CA PRO A 317 -1.00 -20.98 13.40
C PRO A 317 -0.57 -21.15 11.94
N THR A 318 -1.29 -22.00 11.24
CA THR A 318 -1.17 -22.28 9.81
C THR A 318 -1.31 -20.98 9.01
N LYS A 319 -0.23 -20.49 8.41
CA LYS A 319 -0.29 -19.39 7.44
C LYS A 319 -1.00 -19.86 6.17
N ALA A 320 -1.99 -19.09 5.73
CA ALA A 320 -2.52 -19.17 4.38
C ALA A 320 -1.43 -18.75 3.37
N LEU A 321 -1.40 -19.46 2.24
CA LEU A 321 -0.52 -19.18 1.11
C LEU A 321 -1.05 -17.92 0.39
N VAL A 322 -0.30 -16.83 0.40
CA VAL A 322 -0.60 -15.63 -0.41
C VAL A 322 0.39 -15.61 -1.58
N SER A 323 -0.15 -15.40 -2.78
CA SER A 323 0.59 -15.26 -4.04
C SER A 323 1.57 -14.09 -3.93
N GLY A 324 2.85 -14.33 -4.18
CA GLY A 324 3.93 -13.39 -3.88
C GLY A 324 4.09 -12.24 -4.87
N PHE A 325 4.43 -11.07 -4.34
CA PHE A 325 5.07 -9.97 -5.08
C PHE A 325 6.42 -10.44 -5.64
N HIS A 326 6.71 -10.11 -6.90
CA HIS A 326 7.95 -10.51 -7.59
C HIS A 326 9.16 -9.70 -7.08
N GLY A 327 9.71 -10.14 -5.95
CA GLY A 327 10.81 -9.47 -5.24
C GLY A 327 12.17 -9.42 -5.96
N VAL A 328 12.86 -8.28 -5.78
CA VAL A 328 14.25 -7.90 -6.17
C VAL A 328 14.62 -8.04 -7.64
N ASP A 329 14.27 -9.13 -8.30
CA ASP A 329 14.56 -9.34 -9.73
C ASP A 329 13.74 -8.41 -10.63
N TRP A 330 12.58 -7.94 -10.15
CA TRP A 330 11.73 -6.99 -10.87
C TRP A 330 12.29 -5.55 -10.86
N MET A 331 13.07 -5.16 -9.83
CA MET A 331 13.64 -3.80 -9.68
C MET A 331 15.17 -3.80 -9.51
N PRO A 332 15.94 -4.31 -10.50
CA PRO A 332 17.39 -4.35 -10.39
C PRO A 332 18.01 -2.93 -10.38
N GLY A 333 19.10 -2.76 -9.63
CA GLY A 333 19.93 -1.55 -9.67
C GLY A 333 19.44 -0.37 -8.82
N VAL A 334 18.30 -0.50 -8.13
CA VAL A 334 17.83 0.52 -7.19
C VAL A 334 18.04 0.06 -5.75
N ALA A 335 18.55 0.97 -4.90
CA ALA A 335 18.73 0.71 -3.47
C ALA A 335 17.38 0.76 -2.73
N VAL A 336 16.59 -0.29 -2.91
CA VAL A 336 15.43 -0.62 -2.08
C VAL A 336 15.56 -2.07 -1.64
N GLN A 337 15.26 -2.35 -0.37
CA GLN A 337 15.03 -3.73 0.06
C GLN A 337 13.68 -4.16 -0.50
N ALA A 338 13.64 -4.51 -1.79
CA ALA A 338 12.46 -5.11 -2.39
C ALA A 338 12.26 -6.49 -1.76
N ARG A 339 11.02 -6.79 -1.39
CA ARG A 339 10.72 -8.00 -0.60
C ARG A 339 10.89 -9.25 -1.45
N GLN A 340 11.88 -10.12 -1.16
CA GLN A 340 12.01 -11.43 -1.83
C GLN A 340 11.06 -12.46 -1.23
N VAL A 341 10.24 -13.09 -2.07
CA VAL A 341 9.50 -14.30 -1.70
C VAL A 341 10.34 -15.52 -2.11
N VAL A 342 10.86 -16.25 -1.11
CA VAL A 342 11.55 -17.52 -1.36
C VAL A 342 10.52 -18.62 -1.61
N VAL A 343 10.43 -19.10 -2.85
CA VAL A 343 9.69 -20.32 -3.21
C VAL A 343 10.51 -21.54 -2.76
N PRO A 344 9.99 -22.46 -1.92
CA PRO A 344 10.73 -23.67 -1.59
C PRO A 344 10.94 -24.54 -2.83
N ALA A 345 12.19 -24.95 -3.07
CA ALA A 345 12.53 -25.91 -4.11
C ALA A 345 11.72 -27.20 -3.93
N GLY A 346 10.87 -27.50 -4.93
CA GLY A 346 10.13 -28.75 -5.02
C GLY A 346 11.07 -29.95 -4.95
N HIS A 347 10.82 -30.84 -4.00
CA HIS A 347 11.51 -32.11 -3.90
C HIS A 347 11.21 -32.94 -5.16
N SER A 348 12.24 -33.18 -5.96
CA SER A 348 12.23 -34.15 -7.04
C SER A 348 12.21 -35.55 -6.43
N GLY A 349 11.08 -36.25 -6.54
CA GLY A 349 10.95 -37.68 -6.28
C GLY A 349 10.36 -38.38 -7.52
N PRO A 350 10.77 -39.61 -7.86
CA PRO A 350 10.42 -40.22 -9.14
C PRO A 350 8.95 -40.62 -9.19
N VAL A 351 8.30 -40.32 -10.31
CA VAL A 351 6.92 -40.73 -10.63
C VAL A 351 6.91 -42.23 -10.92
N GLU A 352 6.19 -42.99 -10.10
CA GLU A 352 5.80 -44.37 -10.38
C GLU A 352 4.58 -44.39 -11.32
N PRO A 353 4.56 -45.16 -12.42
CA PRO A 353 3.47 -45.10 -13.39
C PRO A 353 2.25 -45.88 -12.91
N ALA A 354 1.14 -45.17 -12.68
CA ALA A 354 -0.14 -45.79 -12.35
C ALA A 354 -0.79 -46.45 -13.58
N GLN A 355 -1.19 -47.70 -13.37
CA GLN A 355 -1.78 -48.63 -14.32
C GLN A 355 -3.16 -48.19 -14.84
N ALA A 356 -3.46 -48.57 -16.08
CA ALA A 356 -4.72 -48.34 -16.77
C ALA A 356 -5.81 -49.40 -16.48
N SER A 357 -7.06 -48.96 -16.62
CA SER A 357 -8.28 -49.68 -17.08
C SER A 357 -9.39 -49.90 -16.03
N PRO A 358 -10.68 -50.10 -16.41
CA PRO A 358 -11.36 -49.88 -17.71
C PRO A 358 -12.73 -49.13 -17.61
N ALA A 359 -13.27 -48.72 -18.77
CA ALA A 359 -14.68 -48.31 -18.95
C ALA A 359 -15.66 -49.49 -18.83
N PRO A 360 -16.96 -49.23 -18.53
CA PRO A 360 -17.98 -49.67 -19.50
C PRO A 360 -19.27 -48.81 -19.61
N ALA A 361 -19.75 -48.77 -20.87
CA ALA A 361 -21.11 -48.98 -21.40
C ALA A 361 -22.31 -48.05 -21.09
N LYS A 362 -23.10 -47.82 -22.15
CA LYS A 362 -24.29 -46.97 -22.33
C LYS A 362 -25.60 -47.55 -21.73
N ALA A 363 -26.40 -46.64 -21.16
CA ALA A 363 -27.87 -46.40 -21.20
C ALA A 363 -28.89 -47.57 -21.13
N PRO A 364 -30.07 -47.33 -20.50
CA PRO A 364 -31.21 -46.92 -21.33
C PRO A 364 -32.15 -45.86 -20.72
N SER A 365 -32.92 -45.29 -21.65
CA SER A 365 -34.03 -44.34 -21.56
C SER A 365 -35.29 -44.88 -20.89
N THR A 366 -36.01 -44.02 -20.15
CA THR A 366 -37.49 -43.99 -20.06
C THR A 366 -37.99 -42.56 -19.85
N GLY A 367 -38.88 -42.07 -20.73
CA GLY A 367 -39.74 -40.88 -20.52
C GLY A 367 -40.79 -41.14 -19.42
N ILE A 368 -41.55 -40.16 -18.91
CA ILE A 368 -42.61 -39.30 -19.50
C ILE A 368 -42.88 -38.18 -18.43
N GLY A 369 -43.01 -36.89 -18.76
CA GLY A 369 -44.29 -36.14 -18.93
C GLY A 369 -45.11 -36.07 -17.61
N GLU A 370 -45.49 -34.93 -17.03
CA GLU A 370 -45.89 -33.60 -17.54
C GLU A 370 -45.26 -32.45 -16.73
#